data_AF-A0A7K2EDJ5-F1
#
_entry.id   AF-A0A7K2EDJ5-F1
#
_cell.length_a   1.000
_cell.length_b   1.000
_cell.length_c   1.000
_cell.angle_alpha   90.00
_cell.angle_beta   90.00
_cell.angle_gamma   90.00
#
_symmetry.space_group_name_H-M   'P 1'
#
loop_
_entity.id
_entity.type
_entity.pdbx_description
1 polymer ?
#
loop_
_entity_poly.entity_id
_entity_poly.type
_entity_poly.pdbx_seq_one_letter_code
_entity_poly.pdbx_strand_id
1 'polypeptide(L)'
;MNEAISVSGAIGGADGKEMTLETGRLAPLAGGAVLARLGRTEVLVTATASESPREGANFFPLTVDIEERMFSAGKIPGSFFRREGRASEQATLACRLIDRPLRPAFPDGFRNDVHVVGIVLGADQQNPYDVLALNAASAALGMSGIPFGGPVGAVRIGYSTDGEWIPHPTYPEADGCTFEMVVAGRVLADGDVAVMMVEAAGTPGSVGHYEAGAPKVDEAVLAEGLEASKRWVSEAVALQRRLIAMAGVKPTMDHELMVDYSPEIAEAVAEIGRDQLAEALEVADKAARLAAERSAAESIIAAVAERFEGADGIEQQAKSAVRSLSKSIVRERILGEGRRIDGRGTSDLRPLSAEVGVIAMTHGSGLFQRGETQVLNVTTLGTQRMDQ
;
A
#
# COMPACT_ATOMS: atom_id res chain seq x y z
N MET A 1 17.39 0.89 -33.32
CA MET A 1 16.41 0.56 -32.27
C MET A 1 17.19 0.36 -30.99
N ASN A 2 16.70 0.87 -29.86
CA ASN A 2 17.35 0.60 -28.57
C ASN A 2 17.34 -0.91 -28.31
N GLU A 3 18.47 -1.46 -27.88
CA GLU A 3 18.58 -2.86 -27.52
C GLU A 3 17.86 -3.10 -26.19
N ALA A 4 17.12 -4.21 -26.12
CA ALA A 4 16.38 -4.58 -24.92
C ALA A 4 17.31 -5.32 -23.95
N ILE A 5 17.31 -4.91 -22.68
CA ILE A 5 17.99 -5.64 -21.60
C ILE A 5 16.91 -6.41 -20.86
N SER A 6 17.04 -7.73 -20.81
CA SER A 6 16.04 -8.61 -20.23
C SER A 6 16.67 -9.58 -19.24
N VAL A 7 15.98 -9.82 -18.14
CA VAL A 7 16.31 -10.88 -17.18
C VAL A 7 15.08 -11.74 -16.95
N SER A 8 15.30 -13.05 -16.86
CA SER A 8 14.28 -14.01 -16.46
C SER A 8 14.68 -14.72 -15.18
N GLY A 9 13.68 -15.12 -14.40
CA GLY A 9 13.86 -15.98 -13.24
C GLY A 9 12.65 -16.88 -13.05
N ALA A 10 12.91 -18.14 -12.70
CA ALA A 10 11.86 -19.00 -12.18
C ALA A 10 11.27 -18.35 -10.92
N ILE A 11 9.95 -18.23 -10.89
CA ILE A 11 9.21 -17.75 -9.73
C ILE A 11 8.41 -18.93 -9.20
N GLY A 12 8.53 -19.23 -7.91
CA GLY A 12 7.63 -20.17 -7.26
C GLY A 12 8.05 -21.64 -7.22
N GLY A 13 9.23 -22.02 -7.73
CA GLY A 13 9.73 -23.40 -7.66
C GLY A 13 9.51 -24.25 -8.93
N ALA A 14 9.40 -25.57 -8.75
CA ALA A 14 9.65 -26.62 -9.76
C ALA A 14 8.76 -26.61 -11.02
N ASP A 15 7.67 -25.83 -11.05
CA ASP A 15 6.66 -25.87 -12.12
C ASP A 15 6.94 -24.94 -13.32
N GLY A 16 8.15 -24.38 -13.41
CA GLY A 16 8.62 -23.69 -14.63
C GLY A 16 7.91 -22.36 -14.94
N LYS A 17 7.19 -21.75 -13.99
CA LYS A 17 6.70 -20.38 -14.13
C LYS A 17 7.88 -19.42 -14.12
N GLU A 18 8.03 -18.65 -15.20
CA GLU A 18 9.12 -17.70 -15.38
C GLU A 18 8.58 -16.27 -15.40
N MET A 19 9.13 -15.41 -14.55
CA MET A 19 8.94 -13.96 -14.64
C MET A 19 10.07 -13.36 -15.45
N THR A 20 9.73 -12.56 -16.45
CA THR A 20 10.70 -11.79 -17.24
C THR A 20 10.51 -10.30 -16.96
N LEU A 21 11.60 -9.57 -16.75
CA LEU A 21 11.63 -8.12 -16.68
C LEU A 21 12.56 -7.58 -17.79
N GLU A 22 12.06 -6.66 -18.60
CA GLU A 22 12.75 -6.07 -19.75
C GLU A 22 12.76 -4.54 -19.66
N THR A 23 13.87 -3.89 -20.02
CA THR A 23 13.99 -2.43 -20.12
C THR A 23 14.78 -1.98 -21.37
N GLY A 24 14.83 -0.68 -21.63
CA GLY A 24 15.60 -0.04 -22.71
C GLY A 24 14.85 0.17 -24.02
N ARG A 25 13.95 -0.76 -24.39
CA ARG A 25 13.23 -0.72 -25.67
C ARG A 25 12.01 0.21 -25.67
N LEU A 26 11.23 0.20 -24.60
CA LEU A 26 9.95 0.92 -24.51
C LEU A 26 10.05 2.14 -23.58
N ALA A 27 9.31 3.20 -23.92
CA ALA A 27 9.23 4.45 -23.16
C ALA A 27 10.60 5.04 -22.72
N PRO A 28 11.55 5.28 -23.65
CA PRO A 28 12.92 5.69 -23.31
C PRO A 28 13.00 7.07 -22.62
N LEU A 29 11.94 7.88 -22.71
CA LEU A 29 11.85 9.21 -22.09
C LEU A 29 11.33 9.18 -20.65
N ALA A 30 10.77 8.06 -20.18
CA ALA A 30 10.33 7.95 -18.78
C ALA A 30 11.55 7.95 -17.84
N GLY A 31 11.34 8.28 -16.56
CA GLY A 31 12.38 8.15 -15.53
C GLY A 31 12.91 6.72 -15.52
N GLY A 32 12.04 5.75 -15.29
CA GLY A 32 12.30 4.33 -15.55
C GLY A 32 11.14 3.68 -16.28
N ALA A 33 11.43 2.60 -17.01
CA ALA A 33 10.43 1.84 -17.77
C ALA A 33 10.78 0.35 -17.76
N VAL A 34 9.84 -0.50 -17.36
CA VAL A 34 10.00 -1.94 -17.30
C VAL A 34 8.79 -2.64 -17.91
N LEU A 35 9.02 -3.47 -18.92
CA LEU A 35 8.05 -4.43 -19.41
C LEU A 35 8.21 -5.73 -18.63
N ALA A 36 7.19 -6.11 -17.86
CA ALA A 36 7.17 -7.36 -17.14
C ALA A 36 6.26 -8.38 -17.82
N ARG A 37 6.66 -9.64 -17.81
CA ARG A 37 5.92 -10.75 -18.40
C ARG A 37 5.85 -11.94 -17.45
N LEU A 38 4.67 -12.57 -17.39
CA LEU A 38 4.44 -13.88 -16.80
C LEU A 38 3.50 -14.66 -17.74
N GLY A 39 3.97 -15.77 -18.29
CA GLY A 39 3.26 -16.45 -19.37
C GLY A 39 3.12 -15.54 -20.59
N ARG A 40 1.87 -15.25 -21.02
CA ARG A 40 1.59 -14.24 -22.05
C ARG A 40 0.92 -12.98 -21.49
N THR A 41 0.83 -12.86 -20.18
CA THR A 41 0.43 -11.60 -19.52
C THR A 41 1.62 -10.66 -19.51
N GLU A 42 1.42 -9.43 -19.97
CA GLU A 42 2.45 -8.40 -20.13
C GLU A 42 1.96 -7.06 -19.59
N VAL A 43 2.78 -6.42 -18.76
CA VAL A 43 2.50 -5.07 -18.24
C VAL A 43 3.73 -4.19 -18.44
N LEU A 44 3.55 -3.08 -19.15
CA LEU A 44 4.57 -2.02 -19.22
C LEU A 44 4.32 -1.06 -18.07
N VAL A 45 5.31 -0.89 -17.19
CA VAL A 45 5.25 0.09 -16.11
C VAL A 45 6.31 1.16 -16.29
N THR A 46 5.89 2.42 -16.19
CA THR A 46 6.78 3.60 -16.22
C THR A 46 6.71 4.36 -14.91
N ALA A 47 7.83 4.91 -14.47
CA ALA A 47 7.93 5.79 -13.31
C ALA A 47 8.58 7.11 -13.69
N THR A 48 7.97 8.23 -13.31
CA THR A 48 8.46 9.60 -13.54
C THR A 48 8.25 10.47 -12.32
N ALA A 49 9.09 11.48 -12.15
CA ALA A 49 8.92 12.51 -11.12
C ALA A 49 8.95 13.90 -11.76
N SER A 50 8.25 14.86 -11.15
CA SER A 50 8.42 16.30 -11.45
C SER A 50 9.82 16.76 -11.07
N GLU A 51 10.39 17.72 -11.81
CA GLU A 51 11.71 18.29 -11.48
C GLU A 51 11.68 19.07 -10.16
N SER A 52 10.62 19.85 -9.95
CA SER A 52 10.45 20.65 -8.74
C SER A 52 9.46 19.99 -7.75
N PRO A 53 9.66 20.19 -6.43
CA PRO A 53 8.68 19.83 -5.42
C PRO A 53 7.32 20.48 -5.68
N ARG A 54 6.24 19.81 -5.29
CA ARG A 54 4.90 20.36 -5.38
C ARG A 54 4.71 21.47 -4.34
N GLU A 55 4.42 22.67 -4.83
CA GLU A 55 4.19 23.84 -3.97
C GLU A 55 3.05 23.58 -2.97
N GLY A 56 3.30 23.89 -1.70
CA GLY A 56 2.34 23.71 -0.61
C GLY A 56 2.03 22.26 -0.23
N ALA A 57 2.74 21.26 -0.78
CA ALA A 57 2.50 19.86 -0.46
C ALA A 57 2.91 19.52 0.99
N ASN A 58 1.93 19.13 1.80
CA ASN A 58 2.12 18.66 3.17
C ASN A 58 2.14 17.12 3.30
N PHE A 59 2.13 16.41 2.18
CA PHE A 59 2.29 14.96 2.10
C PHE A 59 3.05 14.60 0.82
N PHE A 60 3.61 13.39 0.77
CA PHE A 60 4.30 12.89 -0.42
C PHE A 60 3.30 12.55 -1.56
N PRO A 61 3.34 13.25 -2.71
CA PRO A 61 2.36 13.08 -3.77
C PRO A 61 2.73 11.96 -4.76
N LEU A 62 2.56 10.71 -4.32
CA LEU A 62 2.58 9.53 -5.20
C LEU A 62 1.20 9.29 -5.82
N THR A 63 1.18 9.11 -7.14
CA THR A 63 0.04 8.64 -7.94
C THR A 63 0.39 7.33 -8.63
N VAL A 64 -0.52 6.36 -8.57
CA VAL A 64 -0.38 5.06 -9.25
C VAL A 64 -1.62 4.82 -10.09
N ASP A 65 -1.42 4.59 -11.39
CA ASP A 65 -2.49 4.28 -12.34
C ASP A 65 -2.23 2.94 -13.05
N ILE A 66 -3.28 2.13 -13.17
CA ILE A 66 -3.29 0.91 -13.97
C ILE A 66 -4.33 1.06 -15.08
N GLU A 67 -3.83 1.03 -16.31
CA GLU A 67 -4.60 1.15 -17.55
C GLU A 67 -4.80 -0.24 -18.17
N GLU A 68 -5.97 -0.81 -17.94
CA GLU A 68 -6.40 -2.03 -18.63
C GLU A 68 -6.84 -1.68 -20.05
N ARG A 69 -6.11 -2.17 -21.05
CA ARG A 69 -6.47 -1.99 -22.46
C ARG A 69 -7.18 -3.22 -22.99
N MET A 70 -8.35 -3.07 -23.62
CA MET A 70 -9.13 -4.22 -24.11
C MET A 70 -8.43 -4.98 -25.24
N PHE A 71 -7.52 -4.29 -25.96
CA PHE A 71 -6.66 -4.96 -26.94
C PHE A 71 -5.74 -6.01 -26.32
N SER A 72 -5.43 -5.92 -25.02
CA SER A 72 -4.57 -6.90 -24.33
C SER A 72 -5.19 -8.31 -24.32
N ALA A 73 -6.52 -8.38 -24.46
CA ALA A 73 -7.29 -9.60 -24.63
C ALA A 73 -7.83 -9.78 -26.06
N GLY A 74 -7.37 -8.97 -27.03
CA GLY A 74 -7.83 -9.01 -28.43
C GLY A 74 -9.28 -8.54 -28.62
N LYS A 75 -9.79 -7.66 -27.74
CA LYS A 75 -11.19 -7.21 -27.76
C LYS A 75 -11.30 -5.71 -28.06
N ILE A 76 -12.40 -5.32 -28.71
CA ILE A 76 -12.82 -3.92 -28.84
C ILE A 76 -13.67 -3.56 -27.60
N PRO A 77 -13.48 -2.41 -26.94
CA PRO A 77 -14.28 -2.02 -25.79
C PRO A 77 -15.78 -2.01 -26.09
N GLY A 78 -16.58 -2.62 -25.21
CA GLY A 78 -18.04 -2.69 -25.34
C GLY A 78 -18.78 -1.38 -25.04
N SER A 79 -18.07 -0.37 -24.51
CA SER A 79 -18.62 0.94 -24.19
C SER A 79 -19.19 1.66 -25.43
N PHE A 80 -20.14 2.58 -25.24
CA PHE A 80 -20.76 3.33 -26.34
C PHE A 80 -19.72 4.02 -27.25
N PHE A 81 -18.68 4.60 -26.64
CA PHE A 81 -17.60 5.28 -27.36
C PHE A 81 -16.52 4.35 -27.92
N ARG A 82 -16.62 3.03 -27.73
CA ARG A 82 -15.64 2.02 -28.17
C ARG A 82 -14.21 2.33 -27.71
N ARG A 83 -14.10 2.90 -26.51
CA ARG A 83 -12.84 3.30 -25.86
C ARG A 83 -12.91 2.94 -24.39
N GLU A 84 -11.77 2.61 -23.79
CA GLU A 84 -11.66 2.46 -22.34
C GLU A 84 -11.95 3.79 -21.64
N GLY A 85 -12.67 3.71 -20.52
CA GLY A 85 -13.12 4.87 -19.76
C GLY A 85 -12.56 4.85 -18.34
N ARG A 86 -13.44 4.91 -17.35
CA ARG A 86 -13.07 4.81 -15.94
C ARG A 86 -12.38 3.48 -15.66
N ALA A 87 -11.35 3.52 -14.81
CA ALA A 87 -10.68 2.33 -14.30
C ALA A 87 -11.67 1.34 -13.67
N SER A 88 -11.45 0.05 -13.90
CA SER A 88 -12.20 -1.03 -13.28
C SER A 88 -11.92 -1.11 -11.77
N GLU A 89 -12.73 -1.89 -11.06
CA GLU A 89 -12.45 -2.21 -9.65
C GLU A 89 -11.10 -2.92 -9.52
N GLN A 90 -10.82 -3.91 -10.38
CA GLN A 90 -9.55 -4.65 -10.38
C GLN A 90 -8.36 -3.72 -10.59
N ALA A 91 -8.42 -2.81 -11.57
CA ALA A 91 -7.36 -1.82 -11.80
C ALA A 91 -7.17 -0.89 -10.59
N THR A 92 -8.26 -0.44 -9.97
CA THR A 92 -8.21 0.40 -8.76
C THR A 92 -7.58 -0.35 -7.57
N LEU A 93 -7.92 -1.62 -7.38
CA LEU A 93 -7.34 -2.47 -6.35
C LEU A 93 -5.85 -2.73 -6.62
N ALA A 94 -5.46 -2.97 -7.88
CA ALA A 94 -4.06 -3.09 -8.28
C ALA A 94 -3.27 -1.81 -7.99
N CYS A 95 -3.82 -0.63 -8.28
CA CYS A 95 -3.20 0.65 -7.88
C CYS A 95 -2.94 0.70 -6.38
N ARG A 96 -3.91 0.29 -5.55
CA ARG A 96 -3.76 0.27 -4.08
C ARG A 96 -2.73 -0.76 -3.61
N LEU A 97 -2.70 -1.94 -4.22
CA LEU A 97 -1.70 -2.98 -3.94
C LEU A 97 -0.28 -2.50 -4.22
N ILE A 98 -0.11 -1.70 -5.27
CA ILE A 98 1.19 -1.11 -5.67
C ILE A 98 1.54 0.10 -4.78
N ASP A 99 0.60 1.00 -4.53
CA ASP A 99 0.84 2.23 -3.75
C ASP A 99 1.25 1.94 -2.30
N ARG A 100 0.54 1.03 -1.63
CA ARG A 100 0.72 0.73 -0.20
C ARG A 100 2.17 0.39 0.20
N PRO A 101 2.88 -0.53 -0.47
CA PRO A 101 4.26 -0.84 -0.13
C PRO A 101 5.29 0.13 -0.74
N LEU A 102 4.97 0.82 -1.84
CA LEU A 102 5.90 1.77 -2.46
C LEU A 102 5.94 3.12 -1.74
N ARG A 103 4.78 3.67 -1.35
CA ARG A 103 4.67 4.98 -0.68
C ARG A 103 5.59 5.16 0.54
N PRO A 104 5.68 4.21 1.49
CA PRO A 104 6.58 4.35 2.65
C PRO A 104 8.06 4.07 2.31
N ALA A 105 8.39 3.70 1.07
CA ALA A 105 9.77 3.47 0.64
C ALA A 105 10.43 4.74 0.08
N PHE A 106 9.72 5.86 -0.03
CA PHE A 106 10.31 7.16 -0.39
C PHE A 106 10.82 7.87 0.87
N PRO A 107 11.88 8.72 0.77
CA PRO A 107 12.36 9.48 1.89
C PRO A 107 11.29 10.41 2.47
N ASP A 108 11.27 10.53 3.80
CA ASP A 108 10.49 11.56 4.48
C ASP A 108 10.91 12.95 3.98
N GLY A 109 9.95 13.85 3.83
CA GLY A 109 10.19 15.19 3.27
C GLY A 109 10.27 15.25 1.74
N PHE A 110 10.27 14.14 1.01
CA PHE A 110 10.20 14.19 -0.46
C PHE A 110 8.81 14.65 -0.94
N ARG A 111 8.76 15.64 -1.85
CA ARG A 111 7.51 16.32 -2.25
C ARG A 111 7.35 16.52 -3.76
N ASN A 112 8.24 15.96 -4.58
CA ASN A 112 8.03 15.93 -6.02
C ASN A 112 6.85 15.01 -6.36
N ASP A 113 6.04 15.39 -7.35
CA ASP A 113 4.97 14.53 -7.86
C ASP A 113 5.60 13.31 -8.51
N VAL A 114 5.34 12.13 -7.96
CA VAL A 114 5.77 10.85 -8.53
C VAL A 114 4.57 10.17 -9.16
N HIS A 115 4.72 9.77 -10.42
CA HIS A 115 3.68 9.05 -11.16
C HIS A 115 4.21 7.70 -11.62
N VAL A 116 3.52 6.64 -11.21
CA VAL A 116 3.73 5.27 -11.68
C VAL A 116 2.52 4.87 -12.52
N VAL A 117 2.75 4.53 -13.79
CA VAL A 117 1.69 4.11 -14.71
C VAL A 117 1.99 2.73 -15.23
N GLY A 118 1.09 1.78 -15.00
CA GLY A 118 1.12 0.45 -15.59
C GLY A 118 0.08 0.32 -16.70
N ILE A 119 0.49 -0.17 -17.87
CA ILE A 119 -0.39 -0.47 -18.99
C ILE A 119 -0.38 -1.97 -19.22
N VAL A 120 -1.55 -2.61 -19.10
CA VAL A 120 -1.69 -4.04 -19.41
C VAL A 120 -1.69 -4.19 -20.93
N LEU A 121 -0.59 -4.74 -21.48
CA LEU A 121 -0.37 -4.90 -22.91
C LEU A 121 -0.82 -6.27 -23.42
N GLY A 122 -0.72 -7.29 -22.58
CA GLY A 122 -1.16 -8.66 -22.87
C GLY A 122 -1.85 -9.27 -21.66
N ALA A 123 -2.96 -9.97 -21.87
CA ALA A 123 -3.70 -10.66 -20.82
C ALA A 123 -4.05 -12.08 -21.29
N ASP A 124 -3.34 -13.07 -20.74
CA ASP A 124 -3.44 -14.47 -21.20
C ASP A 124 -4.60 -15.26 -20.60
N GLN A 125 -5.40 -14.60 -19.76
CA GLN A 125 -6.55 -15.14 -19.03
C GLN A 125 -6.17 -16.26 -18.04
N GLN A 126 -4.89 -16.43 -17.72
CA GLN A 126 -4.40 -17.38 -16.75
C GLN A 126 -3.67 -16.67 -15.61
N ASN A 127 -2.78 -15.72 -15.92
CA ASN A 127 -1.92 -15.08 -14.95
C ASN A 127 -2.46 -13.71 -14.53
N PRO A 128 -2.71 -13.48 -13.22
CA PRO A 128 -3.03 -12.15 -12.69
C PRO A 128 -1.90 -11.15 -12.95
N TYR A 129 -2.25 -9.93 -13.36
CA TYR A 129 -1.26 -8.91 -13.73
C TYR A 129 -0.81 -8.04 -12.54
N ASP A 130 -1.53 -8.05 -11.43
CA ASP A 130 -1.39 -7.11 -10.31
C ASP A 130 -0.01 -7.19 -9.62
N VAL A 131 0.40 -8.38 -9.20
CA VAL A 131 1.71 -8.62 -8.58
C VAL A 131 2.84 -8.47 -9.61
N LEU A 132 2.60 -8.81 -10.87
CA LEU A 132 3.55 -8.57 -11.96
C LEU A 132 3.81 -7.07 -12.14
N ALA A 133 2.75 -6.26 -12.15
CA ALA A 133 2.81 -4.81 -12.24
C ALA A 133 3.53 -4.18 -11.04
N LEU A 134 3.33 -4.71 -9.82
CA LEU A 134 4.02 -4.24 -8.62
C LEU A 134 5.54 -4.44 -8.70
N ASN A 135 5.97 -5.65 -9.08
CA ASN A 135 7.40 -5.94 -9.27
C ASN A 135 8.01 -5.07 -10.37
N ALA A 136 7.27 -4.83 -11.46
CA ALA A 136 7.68 -3.93 -12.53
C ALA A 136 7.77 -2.46 -12.10
N ALA A 137 6.81 -1.98 -11.31
CA ALA A 137 6.78 -0.64 -10.73
C ALA A 137 7.99 -0.37 -9.83
N SER A 138 8.30 -1.32 -8.94
CA SER A 138 9.46 -1.26 -8.08
C SER A 138 10.77 -1.24 -8.90
N ALA A 139 10.89 -2.08 -9.91
CA ALA A 139 12.06 -2.09 -10.79
C ALA A 139 12.21 -0.77 -11.57
N ALA A 140 11.11 -0.25 -12.13
CA ALA A 140 11.09 1.02 -12.84
C ALA A 140 11.50 2.18 -11.94
N LEU A 141 11.01 2.23 -10.69
CA LEU A 141 11.47 3.21 -9.70
C LEU A 141 12.95 3.02 -9.35
N GLY A 142 13.42 1.78 -9.19
CA GLY A 142 14.81 1.48 -8.84
C GLY A 142 15.84 1.90 -9.89
N MET A 143 15.44 2.11 -11.15
CA MET A 143 16.31 2.59 -12.23
C MET A 143 16.08 4.06 -12.64
N SER A 144 15.07 4.73 -12.06
CA SER A 144 14.57 6.01 -12.58
C SER A 144 15.40 7.24 -12.18
N GLY A 145 16.28 7.11 -11.19
CA GLY A 145 16.95 8.25 -10.54
C GLY A 145 16.09 8.96 -9.49
N ILE A 146 14.85 8.51 -9.25
CA ILE A 146 14.00 9.02 -8.17
C ILE A 146 14.48 8.43 -6.83
N PRO A 147 14.61 9.22 -5.75
CA PRO A 147 15.06 8.69 -4.46
C PRO A 147 14.04 7.68 -3.91
N PHE A 148 14.42 6.41 -3.90
CA PHE A 148 13.54 5.28 -3.56
C PHE A 148 14.32 4.18 -2.82
N GLY A 149 13.84 3.82 -1.62
CA GLY A 149 14.43 2.83 -0.72
C GLY A 149 14.05 1.38 -1.03
N GLY A 150 13.85 1.05 -2.30
CA GLY A 150 13.58 -0.33 -2.75
C GLY A 150 14.84 -1.10 -3.15
N PRO A 151 14.72 -2.17 -3.96
CA PRO A 151 13.48 -2.66 -4.56
C PRO A 151 12.53 -3.33 -3.55
N VAL A 152 11.23 -3.25 -3.83
CA VAL A 152 10.15 -4.00 -3.17
C VAL A 152 9.78 -5.19 -4.06
N GLY A 153 9.81 -6.39 -3.51
CA GLY A 153 9.32 -7.60 -4.16
C GLY A 153 7.90 -7.93 -3.71
N ALA A 154 7.12 -8.56 -4.57
CA ALA A 154 5.79 -9.05 -4.23
C ALA A 154 5.49 -10.43 -4.81
N VAL A 155 4.67 -11.18 -4.09
CA VAL A 155 4.17 -12.51 -4.46
C VAL A 155 2.69 -12.61 -4.12
N ARG A 156 1.90 -13.29 -4.97
CA ARG A 156 0.58 -13.83 -4.61
C ARG A 156 0.75 -15.30 -4.27
N ILE A 157 0.19 -15.75 -3.16
CA ILE A 157 0.18 -17.14 -2.75
C ILE A 157 -1.24 -17.62 -2.51
N GLY A 158 -1.56 -18.86 -2.89
CA GLY A 158 -2.83 -19.52 -2.62
C GLY A 158 -2.63 -20.73 -1.73
N TYR A 159 -3.54 -20.97 -0.77
CA TYR A 159 -3.52 -22.16 0.09
C TYR A 159 -4.37 -23.26 -0.54
N SER A 160 -3.73 -24.30 -1.04
CA SER A 160 -4.38 -25.39 -1.77
C SER A 160 -5.27 -26.23 -0.87
N THR A 161 -6.16 -27.02 -1.49
CA THR A 161 -6.96 -28.03 -0.78
C THR A 161 -6.13 -29.16 -0.17
N ASP A 162 -4.87 -29.30 -0.60
CA ASP A 162 -3.91 -30.27 -0.07
C ASP A 162 -3.10 -29.71 1.12
N GLY A 163 -3.29 -28.43 1.46
CA GLY A 163 -2.65 -27.79 2.60
C GLY A 163 -1.30 -27.15 2.31
N GLU A 164 -1.05 -26.77 1.04
CA GLU A 164 0.22 -26.20 0.61
C GLU A 164 0.07 -24.76 0.10
N TRP A 165 1.05 -23.90 0.38
CA TRP A 165 1.12 -22.56 -0.17
C TRP A 165 1.74 -22.57 -1.57
N ILE A 166 0.91 -22.30 -2.57
CA ILE A 166 1.28 -22.24 -3.99
C ILE A 166 1.59 -20.79 -4.38
N PRO A 167 2.80 -20.49 -4.88
CA PRO A 167 3.18 -19.16 -5.34
C PRO A 167 2.72 -18.87 -6.77
N HIS A 168 2.39 -17.60 -7.01
CA HIS A 168 1.90 -17.09 -8.30
C HIS A 168 0.83 -18.00 -8.93
N PRO A 169 -0.24 -18.34 -8.20
CA PRO A 169 -1.31 -19.15 -8.77
C PRO A 169 -1.92 -18.42 -9.97
N THR A 170 -2.22 -19.19 -11.01
CA THR A 170 -3.10 -18.79 -12.10
C THR A 170 -4.53 -18.63 -11.56
N TYR A 171 -5.42 -17.97 -12.29
CA TYR A 171 -6.83 -17.85 -11.89
C TYR A 171 -7.46 -19.21 -11.57
N PRO A 172 -7.31 -20.28 -12.40
CA PRO A 172 -7.85 -21.60 -12.06
C PRO A 172 -7.24 -22.23 -10.81
N GLU A 173 -5.94 -22.05 -10.57
CA GLU A 173 -5.28 -22.56 -9.35
C GLU A 173 -5.78 -21.80 -8.11
N ALA A 174 -5.92 -20.47 -8.21
CA ALA A 174 -6.43 -19.62 -7.13
C ALA A 174 -7.90 -19.93 -6.81
N ASP A 175 -8.73 -20.16 -7.82
CA ASP A 175 -10.14 -20.54 -7.65
C ASP A 175 -10.29 -21.87 -6.89
N GLY A 176 -9.32 -22.79 -7.05
CA GLY A 176 -9.26 -24.05 -6.32
C GLY A 176 -8.63 -23.96 -4.93
N CYS A 177 -8.06 -22.81 -4.55
CA CYS A 177 -7.50 -22.60 -3.21
C CYS A 177 -8.61 -22.28 -2.21
N THR A 178 -8.32 -22.44 -0.91
CA THR A 178 -9.21 -22.05 0.20
C THR A 178 -8.89 -20.67 0.77
N PHE A 179 -7.73 -20.13 0.41
CA PHE A 179 -7.29 -18.82 0.87
C PHE A 179 -6.27 -18.26 -0.10
N GLU A 180 -6.20 -16.94 -0.20
CA GLU A 180 -5.20 -16.25 -0.99
C GLU A 180 -4.60 -15.08 -0.22
N MET A 181 -3.33 -14.81 -0.50
CA MET A 181 -2.58 -13.73 0.13
C MET A 181 -1.58 -13.11 -0.84
N VAL A 182 -1.61 -11.79 -0.97
CA VAL A 182 -0.57 -10.99 -1.62
C VAL A 182 0.33 -10.43 -0.53
N VAL A 183 1.64 -10.68 -0.64
CA VAL A 183 2.66 -10.18 0.28
C VAL A 183 3.67 -9.36 -0.50
N ALA A 184 3.99 -8.16 0.00
CA ALA A 184 5.08 -7.35 -0.52
C ALA A 184 6.04 -6.92 0.60
N GLY A 185 7.32 -6.85 0.28
CA GLY A 185 8.36 -6.51 1.24
C GLY A 185 9.70 -6.18 0.58
N ARG A 186 10.69 -5.85 1.41
CA ARG A 186 12.06 -5.56 0.98
C ARG A 186 13.07 -6.47 1.68
N VAL A 187 14.17 -6.74 1.01
CA VAL A 187 15.29 -7.49 1.58
C VAL A 187 16.18 -6.53 2.39
N LEU A 188 16.35 -6.83 3.68
CA LEU A 188 17.21 -6.10 4.61
C LEU A 188 18.70 -6.41 4.36
N ALA A 189 19.57 -5.68 5.06
CA ALA A 189 21.03 -5.84 4.93
C ALA A 189 21.55 -7.20 5.41
N ASP A 190 20.85 -7.85 6.34
CA ASP A 190 21.13 -9.19 6.85
C ASP A 190 20.57 -10.32 5.97
N GLY A 191 19.83 -9.98 4.92
CA GLY A 191 19.21 -10.92 3.98
C GLY A 191 17.78 -11.35 4.33
N ASP A 192 17.23 -10.95 5.49
CA ASP A 192 15.83 -11.23 5.82
C ASP A 192 14.87 -10.31 5.04
N VAL A 193 13.60 -10.72 4.94
CA VAL A 193 12.55 -9.94 4.29
C VAL A 193 11.71 -9.22 5.33
N ALA A 194 11.76 -7.89 5.28
CA ALA A 194 10.82 -7.03 5.97
C ALA A 194 9.51 -6.95 5.16
N VAL A 195 8.47 -7.63 5.64
CA VAL A 195 7.11 -7.53 5.10
C VAL A 195 6.58 -6.11 5.34
N MET A 196 6.06 -5.49 4.27
CA MET A 196 5.56 -4.12 4.28
C MET A 196 4.06 -4.04 3.99
N MET A 197 3.52 -5.01 3.25
CA MET A 197 2.11 -5.04 2.87
C MET A 197 1.61 -6.48 2.79
N VAL A 198 0.40 -6.69 3.31
CA VAL A 198 -0.36 -7.93 3.19
C VAL A 198 -1.78 -7.58 2.77
N GLU A 199 -2.31 -8.29 1.78
CA GLU A 199 -3.72 -8.32 1.40
C GLU A 199 -4.14 -9.78 1.29
N ALA A 200 -5.17 -10.21 2.02
CA ALA A 200 -5.52 -11.62 2.07
C ALA A 200 -7.03 -11.84 2.21
N ALA A 201 -7.54 -12.93 1.64
CA ALA A 201 -8.95 -13.27 1.66
C ALA A 201 -9.16 -14.79 1.55
N GLY A 202 -10.28 -15.27 2.08
CA GLY A 202 -10.82 -16.56 1.67
C GLY A 202 -11.34 -16.49 0.24
N THR A 203 -11.23 -17.58 -0.51
CA THR A 203 -11.79 -17.68 -1.86
C THR A 203 -13.30 -17.94 -1.83
N PRO A 204 -14.05 -17.65 -2.91
CA PRO A 204 -15.49 -17.97 -2.97
C PRO A 204 -15.83 -19.45 -2.69
N GLY A 205 -14.93 -20.38 -3.05
CA GLY A 205 -15.09 -21.82 -2.85
C GLY A 205 -14.71 -22.32 -1.45
N SER A 206 -14.12 -21.48 -0.60
CA SER A 206 -13.50 -21.89 0.68
C SER A 206 -14.39 -22.78 1.54
N VAL A 207 -15.66 -22.38 1.73
CA VAL A 207 -16.60 -23.11 2.60
C VAL A 207 -16.84 -24.53 2.06
N GLY A 208 -17.09 -24.66 0.76
CA GLY A 208 -17.31 -25.95 0.12
C GLY A 208 -16.07 -26.84 0.19
N HIS A 209 -14.88 -26.27 -0.01
CA HIS A 209 -13.62 -26.99 0.15
C HIS A 209 -13.39 -27.48 1.59
N TYR A 210 -13.68 -26.64 2.60
CA TYR A 210 -13.59 -27.05 4.00
C TYR A 210 -14.60 -28.15 4.36
N GLU A 211 -15.82 -28.08 3.85
CA GLU A 211 -16.83 -29.14 4.01
C GLU A 211 -16.41 -30.44 3.32
N ALA A 212 -15.67 -30.35 2.22
CA ALA A 212 -15.07 -31.49 1.52
C ALA A 212 -13.79 -32.04 2.20
N GLY A 213 -13.36 -31.46 3.33
CA GLY A 213 -12.23 -31.96 4.13
C GLY A 213 -10.91 -31.24 3.89
N ALA A 214 -10.88 -30.14 3.13
CA ALA A 214 -9.68 -29.32 2.99
C ALA A 214 -9.24 -28.74 4.35
N PRO A 215 -7.92 -28.57 4.58
CA PRO A 215 -7.42 -27.97 5.80
C PRO A 215 -7.87 -26.52 5.91
N LYS A 216 -8.26 -26.11 7.12
CA LYS A 216 -8.69 -24.74 7.41
C LYS A 216 -7.50 -23.83 7.61
N VAL A 217 -7.65 -22.58 7.20
CA VAL A 217 -6.67 -21.53 7.45
C VAL A 217 -6.96 -20.85 8.78
N ASP A 218 -6.16 -21.17 9.80
CA ASP A 218 -6.11 -20.47 11.09
C ASP A 218 -4.92 -19.50 11.17
N GLU A 219 -4.72 -18.85 12.30
CA GLU A 219 -3.62 -17.90 12.49
C GLU A 219 -2.23 -18.54 12.35
N ALA A 220 -2.08 -19.84 12.67
CA ALA A 220 -0.80 -20.53 12.53
C ALA A 220 -0.48 -20.76 11.04
N VAL A 221 -1.46 -21.24 10.27
CA VAL A 221 -1.32 -21.43 8.83
C VAL A 221 -1.04 -20.10 8.10
N LEU A 222 -1.67 -19.00 8.54
CA LEU A 222 -1.37 -17.65 8.01
C LEU A 222 0.06 -17.21 8.32
N ALA A 223 0.54 -17.42 9.54
CA ALA A 223 1.91 -17.09 9.93
C ALA A 223 2.93 -17.90 9.12
N GLU A 224 2.66 -19.19 8.90
CA GLU A 224 3.47 -20.05 8.03
C GLU A 224 3.46 -19.54 6.58
N GLY A 225 2.31 -19.10 6.07
CA GLY A 225 2.20 -18.49 4.74
C GLY A 225 3.01 -17.21 4.59
N LEU A 226 3.00 -16.35 5.61
CA LEU A 226 3.83 -15.13 5.63
C LEU A 226 5.32 -15.47 5.64
N GLU A 227 5.76 -16.45 6.42
CA GLU A 227 7.16 -16.86 6.44
C GLU A 227 7.58 -17.51 5.11
N ALA A 228 6.75 -18.41 4.57
CA ALA A 228 6.96 -19.00 3.26
C ALA A 228 7.04 -17.94 2.15
N SER A 229 6.27 -16.86 2.26
CA SER A 229 6.25 -15.79 1.26
C SER A 229 7.60 -15.08 1.07
N LYS A 230 8.42 -15.02 2.14
CA LYS A 230 9.69 -14.31 2.14
C LYS A 230 10.64 -14.81 1.07
N ARG A 231 10.67 -16.13 0.80
CA ARG A 231 11.55 -16.70 -0.24
C ARG A 231 11.25 -16.12 -1.61
N TRP A 232 9.96 -16.04 -1.98
CA TRP A 232 9.52 -15.57 -3.29
C TRP A 232 9.61 -14.06 -3.41
N VAL A 233 9.38 -13.32 -2.32
CA VAL A 233 9.66 -11.89 -2.27
C VAL A 233 11.16 -11.63 -2.53
N SER A 234 12.05 -12.39 -1.89
CA SER A 234 13.50 -12.29 -2.12
C SER A 234 13.90 -12.65 -3.54
N GLU A 235 13.32 -13.70 -4.14
CA GLU A 235 13.54 -14.06 -5.55
C GLU A 235 13.12 -12.93 -6.50
N ALA A 236 11.96 -12.31 -6.25
CA ALA A 236 11.48 -11.19 -7.05
C ALA A 236 12.41 -9.96 -6.90
N VAL A 237 12.84 -9.61 -5.67
CA VAL A 237 13.83 -8.54 -5.45
C VAL A 237 15.14 -8.85 -6.16
N ALA A 238 15.62 -10.09 -6.10
CA ALA A 238 16.84 -10.50 -6.78
C ALA A 238 16.74 -10.36 -8.31
N LEU A 239 15.60 -10.72 -8.90
CA LEU A 239 15.32 -10.51 -10.32
C LEU A 239 15.38 -9.02 -10.69
N GLN A 240 14.73 -8.15 -9.90
CA GLN A 240 14.76 -6.70 -10.11
C GLN A 240 16.18 -6.14 -10.00
N ARG A 241 16.94 -6.54 -8.96
CA ARG A 241 18.35 -6.13 -8.76
C ARG A 241 19.23 -6.53 -9.95
N ARG A 242 19.03 -7.74 -10.50
CA ARG A 242 19.75 -8.18 -11.72
C ARG A 242 19.45 -7.29 -12.92
N LEU A 243 18.18 -6.95 -13.17
CA LEU A 243 17.81 -6.03 -14.25
C LEU A 243 18.48 -4.66 -14.07
N ILE A 244 18.35 -4.08 -12.88
CA ILE A 244 18.88 -2.76 -12.54
C ILE A 244 20.41 -2.73 -12.70
N ALA A 245 21.11 -3.78 -12.25
CA ALA A 245 22.55 -3.89 -12.40
C ALA A 245 23.00 -3.96 -13.86
N MET A 246 22.25 -4.64 -14.73
CA MET A 246 22.57 -4.75 -16.15
C MET A 246 22.21 -3.49 -16.94
N ALA A 247 21.09 -2.85 -16.61
CA ALA A 247 20.60 -1.65 -17.30
C ALA A 247 21.29 -0.36 -16.84
N GLY A 248 21.82 -0.36 -15.61
CA GLY A 248 22.28 0.83 -14.93
C GLY A 248 21.14 1.61 -14.29
N VAL A 249 21.51 2.52 -13.39
CA VAL A 249 20.60 3.44 -12.72
C VAL A 249 20.85 4.83 -13.30
N LYS A 250 19.77 5.57 -13.62
CA LYS A 250 19.94 6.98 -13.99
C LYS A 250 20.52 7.77 -12.83
N PRO A 251 21.31 8.83 -13.07
CA PRO A 251 21.77 9.70 -12.00
C PRO A 251 20.60 10.12 -11.11
N THR A 252 20.80 10.06 -9.80
CA THR A 252 19.80 10.51 -8.85
C THR A 252 19.46 11.96 -9.18
N MET A 253 18.17 12.24 -9.33
CA MET A 253 17.68 13.59 -9.60
C MET A 253 18.08 14.53 -8.45
N ASP A 254 18.31 15.79 -8.80
CA ASP A 254 18.41 16.83 -7.78
C ASP A 254 17.07 16.95 -7.06
N HIS A 255 17.12 16.97 -5.73
CA HIS A 255 15.93 17.05 -4.91
C HIS A 255 16.25 17.65 -3.54
N GLU A 256 15.29 18.41 -3.04
CA GLU A 256 15.32 18.93 -1.68
C GLU A 256 14.31 18.16 -0.84
N LEU A 257 14.76 17.69 0.33
CA LEU A 257 13.85 17.15 1.33
C LEU A 257 13.29 18.31 2.14
N MET A 258 11.98 18.47 2.09
CA MET A 258 11.31 19.43 2.95
C MET A 258 11.38 18.95 4.40
N VAL A 259 12.02 19.76 5.23
CA VAL A 259 12.04 19.58 6.67
C VAL A 259 10.78 20.22 7.25
N ASP A 260 9.98 19.42 7.98
CA ASP A 260 8.70 19.90 8.52
C ASP A 260 8.89 20.91 9.68
N TYR A 261 10.03 20.87 10.38
CA TYR A 261 10.43 21.78 11.46
C TYR A 261 11.92 21.67 11.81
N SER A 262 12.53 22.75 12.30
CA SER A 262 13.92 22.72 12.80
C SER A 262 14.06 22.00 14.15
N PRO A 263 15.25 21.46 14.48
CA PRO A 263 15.52 20.87 15.79
C PRO A 263 15.26 21.83 16.96
N GLU A 264 15.62 23.11 16.81
CA GLU A 264 15.44 24.14 17.84
C GLU A 264 13.95 24.40 18.12
N ILE A 265 13.11 24.38 17.07
CA ILE A 265 11.66 24.50 17.22
C ILE A 265 11.08 23.25 17.88
N ALA A 266 11.56 22.06 17.53
CA ALA A 266 11.13 20.82 18.16
C ALA A 266 11.46 20.80 19.67
N GLU A 267 12.67 21.24 20.03
CA GLU A 267 13.10 21.38 21.43
C GLU A 267 12.24 22.39 22.18
N ALA A 268 11.98 23.57 21.60
CA ALA A 268 11.14 24.57 22.23
C ALA A 268 9.69 24.10 22.42
N VAL A 269 9.10 23.42 21.42
CA VAL A 269 7.77 22.82 21.53
C VAL A 269 7.72 21.76 22.64
N ALA A 270 8.77 20.95 22.77
CA ALA A 270 8.87 19.96 23.84
C ALA A 270 9.03 20.61 25.23
N GLU A 271 9.88 21.62 25.34
CA GLU A 271 10.09 22.37 26.59
C GLU A 271 8.82 23.06 27.07
N ILE A 272 8.10 23.74 26.16
CA ILE A 272 6.92 24.53 26.49
C ILE A 272 5.68 23.65 26.67
N GLY A 273 5.52 22.64 25.82
CA GLY A 273 4.22 22.03 25.56
C GLY A 273 4.04 20.59 26.03
N ARG A 274 5.10 19.90 26.48
CA ARG A 274 5.03 18.46 26.76
C ARG A 274 3.99 18.12 27.84
N ASP A 275 4.04 18.79 28.98
CA ASP A 275 3.14 18.49 30.10
C ASP A 275 1.68 18.84 29.76
N GLN A 276 1.47 19.99 29.11
CA GLN A 276 0.15 20.43 28.67
C GLN A 276 -0.47 19.48 27.63
N LEU A 277 0.33 18.99 26.67
CA LEU A 277 -0.13 17.98 25.70
C LEU A 277 -0.36 16.63 26.36
N ALA A 278 0.48 16.22 27.31
CA ALA A 278 0.29 14.97 28.02
C ALA A 278 -1.05 14.95 28.77
N GLU A 279 -1.35 16.01 29.53
CA GLU A 279 -2.64 16.17 30.22
C GLU A 279 -3.82 16.16 29.24
N ALA A 280 -3.71 16.88 28.12
CA ALA A 280 -4.74 16.86 27.09
C ALA A 280 -4.97 15.46 26.50
N LEU A 281 -3.89 14.70 26.23
CA LEU A 281 -3.93 13.35 25.65
C LEU A 281 -4.39 12.28 26.65
N GLU A 282 -4.50 12.60 27.93
CA GLU A 282 -5.09 11.72 28.95
C GLU A 282 -6.62 11.68 28.92
N VAL A 283 -7.26 12.69 28.34
CA VAL A 283 -8.71 12.80 28.25
C VAL A 283 -9.27 11.66 27.38
N ALA A 284 -10.09 10.79 27.98
CA ALA A 284 -10.62 9.61 27.30
C ALA A 284 -11.70 9.96 26.26
N ASP A 285 -12.63 10.85 26.61
CA ASP A 285 -13.69 11.31 25.71
C ASP A 285 -13.09 12.06 24.51
N LYS A 286 -13.48 11.67 23.29
CA LYS A 286 -12.86 12.23 22.08
C LYS A 286 -13.16 13.71 21.90
N ALA A 287 -14.37 14.17 22.16
CA ALA A 287 -14.73 15.56 21.93
C ALA A 287 -14.02 16.48 22.92
N ALA A 288 -14.01 16.10 24.20
CA ALA A 288 -13.26 16.79 25.23
C ALA A 288 -11.74 16.76 24.95
N ARG A 289 -11.21 15.61 24.53
CA ARG A 289 -9.79 15.46 24.17
C ARG A 289 -9.41 16.36 23.00
N LEU A 290 -10.17 16.35 21.90
CA LEU A 290 -9.89 17.19 20.74
C LEU A 290 -9.95 18.70 21.07
N ALA A 291 -10.82 19.10 22.00
CA ALA A 291 -10.87 20.48 22.48
C ALA A 291 -9.64 20.82 23.33
N ALA A 292 -9.23 19.93 24.24
CA ALA A 292 -8.02 20.10 25.06
C ALA A 292 -6.74 20.11 24.21
N GLU A 293 -6.59 19.16 23.28
CA GLU A 293 -5.47 19.10 22.33
C GLU A 293 -5.39 20.38 21.49
N ARG A 294 -6.53 20.89 21.01
CA ARG A 294 -6.57 22.15 20.24
C ARG A 294 -6.12 23.33 21.09
N SER A 295 -6.67 23.48 22.29
CA SER A 295 -6.31 24.57 23.19
C SER A 295 -4.82 24.51 23.58
N ALA A 296 -4.30 23.32 23.86
CA ALA A 296 -2.89 23.10 24.13
C ALA A 296 -2.02 23.48 22.92
N ALA A 297 -2.36 22.96 21.73
CA ALA A 297 -1.64 23.26 20.51
C ALA A 297 -1.62 24.76 20.18
N GLU A 298 -2.76 25.47 20.30
CA GLU A 298 -2.85 26.91 20.07
C GLU A 298 -1.94 27.70 21.05
N SER A 299 -1.97 27.34 22.34
CA SER A 299 -1.11 27.95 23.36
C SER A 299 0.38 27.73 23.08
N ILE A 300 0.76 26.51 22.72
CA ILE A 300 2.16 26.14 22.45
C ILE A 300 2.66 26.84 21.18
N ILE A 301 1.86 26.84 20.12
CA ILE A 301 2.21 27.50 18.86
C ILE A 301 2.40 29.00 19.09
N ALA A 302 1.52 29.66 19.85
CA ALA A 302 1.66 31.08 20.16
C ALA A 302 2.96 31.38 20.94
N ALA A 303 3.26 30.60 21.98
CA ALA A 303 4.47 30.77 22.79
C ALA A 303 5.76 30.52 21.98
N VAL A 304 5.75 29.53 21.08
CA VAL A 304 6.88 29.26 20.18
C VAL A 304 7.03 30.37 19.14
N ALA A 305 5.93 30.87 18.58
CA ALA A 305 5.95 31.98 17.63
C ALA A 305 6.53 33.26 18.25
N GLU A 306 6.21 33.54 19.53
CA GLU A 306 6.80 34.65 20.28
C GLU A 306 8.30 34.44 20.52
N ARG A 307 8.73 33.22 20.88
CA ARG A 307 10.15 32.90 21.14
C ARG A 307 11.04 33.01 19.90
N PHE A 308 10.49 32.74 18.72
CA PHE A 308 11.21 32.77 17.44
C PHE A 308 10.65 33.84 16.50
N GLU A 309 10.29 35.00 17.05
CA GLU A 309 9.77 36.13 16.28
C GLU A 309 10.73 36.49 15.12
N GLY A 310 10.18 36.61 13.91
CA GLY A 310 10.94 36.89 12.69
C GLY A 310 11.53 35.67 11.96
N ALA A 311 11.34 34.46 12.48
CA ALA A 311 11.68 33.22 11.75
C ALA A 311 10.59 32.86 10.72
N ASP A 312 11.01 32.48 9.51
CA ASP A 312 10.10 32.11 8.43
C ASP A 312 9.34 30.80 8.72
N GLY A 313 8.02 30.83 8.50
CA GLY A 313 7.16 29.65 8.61
C GLY A 313 7.02 29.09 10.03
N ILE A 314 7.34 29.87 11.07
CA ILE A 314 7.37 29.41 12.47
C ILE A 314 6.08 28.72 12.92
N GLU A 315 4.90 29.25 12.57
CA GLU A 315 3.62 28.64 12.95
C GLU A 315 3.44 27.23 12.36
N GLN A 316 3.81 27.05 11.08
CA GLN A 316 3.67 25.77 10.40
C GLN A 316 4.68 24.75 10.95
N GLN A 317 5.90 25.19 11.24
CA GLN A 317 6.92 24.36 11.89
C GLN A 317 6.48 23.94 13.30
N ALA A 318 6.02 24.90 14.13
CA ALA A 318 5.51 24.62 15.47
C ALA A 318 4.33 23.64 15.44
N LYS A 319 3.39 23.81 14.50
CA LYS A 319 2.26 22.90 14.32
C LYS A 319 2.70 21.48 13.95
N SER A 320 3.68 21.32 13.07
CA SER A 320 4.24 20.02 12.72
C SER A 320 4.99 19.39 13.91
N ALA A 321 5.77 20.17 14.65
CA ALA A 321 6.47 19.72 15.85
C ALA A 321 5.50 19.30 16.97
N VAL A 322 4.40 20.02 17.19
CA VAL A 322 3.33 19.65 18.15
C VAL A 322 2.72 18.29 17.78
N ARG A 323 2.49 18.02 16.49
CA ARG A 323 2.00 16.71 16.02
C ARG A 323 3.01 15.60 16.29
N SER A 324 4.29 15.83 16.02
CA SER A 324 5.37 14.87 16.30
C SER A 324 5.51 14.58 17.79
N LEU A 325 5.45 15.62 18.64
CA LEU A 325 5.50 15.48 20.09
C LEU A 325 4.29 14.69 20.61
N SER A 326 3.07 15.01 20.14
CA SER A 326 1.85 14.27 20.48
C SER A 326 1.98 12.79 20.11
N LYS A 327 2.55 12.49 18.93
CA LYS A 327 2.85 11.11 18.51
C LYS A 327 3.84 10.41 19.45
N SER A 328 4.88 11.12 19.93
CA SER A 328 5.83 10.56 20.91
C SER A 328 5.14 10.24 22.23
N ILE A 329 4.41 11.20 22.79
CA ILE A 329 3.72 11.06 24.09
C ILE A 329 2.74 9.87 24.06
N VAL A 330 1.91 9.74 23.02
CA VAL A 330 0.97 8.62 22.90
C VAL A 330 1.71 7.27 22.82
N ARG A 331 2.83 7.19 22.08
CA ARG A 331 3.61 5.96 21.96
C ARG A 331 4.26 5.57 23.28
N GLU A 332 4.86 6.54 23.97
CA GLU A 332 5.49 6.34 25.28
C GLU A 332 4.46 5.84 26.30
N ARG A 333 3.27 6.45 26.34
CA ARG A 333 2.19 6.03 27.24
C ARG A 333 1.72 4.59 26.97
N ILE A 334 1.55 4.22 25.69
CA ILE A 334 1.18 2.85 25.33
C ILE A 334 2.26 1.85 25.78
N LEU A 335 3.55 2.19 25.62
CA LEU A 335 4.67 1.32 25.99
C LEU A 335 4.91 1.23 27.50
N GLY A 336 4.78 2.35 28.22
CA GLY A 336 5.05 2.44 29.66
C GLY A 336 3.87 2.03 30.53
N GLU A 337 2.66 2.47 30.18
CA GLU A 337 1.45 2.29 31.01
C GLU A 337 0.49 1.23 30.45
N GLY A 338 0.68 0.77 29.21
CA GLY A 338 -0.27 -0.12 28.53
C GLY A 338 -1.62 0.55 28.24
N ARG A 339 -1.68 1.88 28.30
CA ARG A 339 -2.91 2.68 28.12
C ARG A 339 -2.91 3.39 26.77
N ARG A 340 -4.05 3.33 26.09
CA ARG A 340 -4.28 4.02 24.81
C ARG A 340 -4.87 5.41 25.03
N ILE A 341 -4.87 6.21 23.97
CA ILE A 341 -5.37 7.59 23.96
C ILE A 341 -6.83 7.75 24.42
N ASP A 342 -7.65 6.69 24.28
CA ASP A 342 -9.05 6.68 24.71
C ASP A 342 -9.25 5.93 26.04
N GLY A 343 -8.19 5.76 26.84
CA GLY A 343 -8.21 5.16 28.18
C GLY A 343 -8.26 3.62 28.21
N ARG A 344 -8.50 2.98 27.06
CA ARG A 344 -8.56 1.52 26.93
C ARG A 344 -7.18 0.86 27.09
N GLY A 345 -7.19 -0.38 27.55
CA GLY A 345 -6.05 -1.28 27.49
C GLY A 345 -5.75 -1.75 26.06
N THR A 346 -4.61 -2.40 25.87
CA THR A 346 -4.13 -2.87 24.56
C THR A 346 -5.02 -3.95 23.94
N SER A 347 -5.70 -4.77 24.75
CA SER A 347 -6.63 -5.82 24.32
C SER A 347 -8.11 -5.42 24.33
N ASP A 348 -8.45 -4.26 24.88
CA ASP A 348 -9.86 -3.86 25.05
C ASP A 348 -10.52 -3.47 23.73
N LEU A 349 -11.70 -4.03 23.49
CA LEU A 349 -12.59 -3.63 22.40
C LEU A 349 -13.36 -2.35 22.77
N ARG A 350 -13.79 -1.60 21.74
CA ARG A 350 -14.75 -0.50 21.93
C ARG A 350 -16.15 -1.07 22.20
N PRO A 351 -17.06 -0.31 22.82
CA PRO A 351 -18.46 -0.72 22.96
C PRO A 351 -19.05 -1.18 21.61
N LEU A 352 -19.78 -2.30 21.63
CA LEU A 352 -20.39 -2.92 20.45
C LEU A 352 -21.90 -2.83 20.55
N SER A 353 -22.56 -2.50 19.43
CA SER A 353 -23.99 -2.73 19.25
C SER A 353 -24.28 -3.22 17.84
N ALA A 354 -25.31 -4.05 17.73
CA ALA A 354 -25.77 -4.62 16.47
C ALA A 354 -27.30 -4.69 16.46
N GLU A 355 -27.90 -4.17 15.40
CA GLU A 355 -29.35 -4.18 15.18
C GLU A 355 -29.64 -4.63 13.74
N VAL A 356 -30.75 -5.33 13.54
CA VAL A 356 -31.24 -5.77 12.23
C VAL A 356 -32.65 -5.26 11.98
N GLY A 357 -33.03 -5.05 10.73
CA GLY A 357 -34.37 -4.56 10.38
C GLY A 357 -34.60 -3.08 10.72
N VAL A 358 -33.53 -2.28 10.78
CA VAL A 358 -33.57 -0.85 11.14
C VAL A 358 -34.24 0.03 10.08
N ILE A 359 -34.31 -0.43 8.83
CA ILE A 359 -35.00 0.25 7.72
C ILE A 359 -36.15 -0.64 7.21
N ALA A 360 -37.38 -0.12 7.29
CA ALA A 360 -38.60 -0.89 7.05
C ALA A 360 -38.80 -1.37 5.59
N MET A 361 -38.37 -0.59 4.59
CA MET A 361 -38.68 -0.87 3.18
C MET A 361 -37.63 -1.70 2.44
N THR A 362 -36.45 -1.92 3.04
CA THR A 362 -35.36 -2.67 2.41
C THR A 362 -35.58 -4.17 2.54
N HIS A 363 -35.05 -4.98 1.61
CA HIS A 363 -35.10 -6.45 1.76
C HIS A 363 -34.37 -6.92 3.02
N GLY A 364 -33.25 -6.28 3.37
CA GLY A 364 -32.56 -6.48 4.63
C GLY A 364 -31.81 -5.22 5.03
N SER A 365 -31.69 -4.98 6.33
CA SER A 365 -30.89 -3.88 6.88
C SER A 365 -30.22 -4.28 8.19
N GLY A 366 -29.04 -3.74 8.43
CA GLY A 366 -28.29 -3.95 9.67
C GLY A 366 -27.50 -2.70 10.06
N LEU A 367 -27.59 -2.32 11.33
CA LEU A 367 -26.80 -1.25 11.91
C LEU A 367 -25.78 -1.87 12.85
N PHE A 368 -24.50 -1.70 12.54
CA PHE A 368 -23.41 -2.15 13.40
C PHE A 368 -22.63 -0.94 13.89
N GLN A 369 -22.33 -0.90 15.19
CA GLN A 369 -21.52 0.14 15.78
C GLN A 369 -20.44 -0.44 16.68
N ARG A 370 -19.23 0.13 16.55
CA ARG A 370 -18.07 -0.18 17.38
C ARG A 370 -17.39 1.12 17.84
N GLY A 371 -17.76 1.58 19.02
CA GLY A 371 -17.45 2.92 19.52
C GLY A 371 -18.09 3.98 18.63
N GLU A 372 -17.29 4.90 18.08
CA GLU A 372 -17.79 5.94 17.15
C GLU A 372 -17.85 5.49 15.69
N THR A 373 -17.37 4.29 15.35
CA THR A 373 -17.51 3.75 14.00
C THR A 373 -18.88 3.12 13.87
N GLN A 374 -19.74 3.66 13.01
CA GLN A 374 -21.07 3.14 12.73
C GLN A 374 -21.21 2.85 11.23
N VAL A 375 -21.82 1.71 10.89
CA VAL A 375 -22.07 1.29 9.52
C VAL A 375 -23.53 0.84 9.40
N LEU A 376 -24.26 1.49 8.49
CA LEU A 376 -25.57 1.04 8.03
C LEU A 376 -25.39 0.20 6.76
N ASN A 377 -25.76 -1.07 6.83
CA ASN A 377 -25.73 -1.99 5.71
C ASN A 377 -27.15 -2.20 5.20
N VAL A 378 -27.32 -2.24 3.87
CA VAL A 378 -28.59 -2.50 3.20
C VAL A 378 -28.39 -3.62 2.19
N THR A 379 -29.27 -4.60 2.23
CA THR A 379 -29.29 -5.72 1.30
C THR A 379 -30.44 -5.55 0.32
N THR A 380 -30.16 -5.78 -0.96
CA THR A 380 -31.17 -5.82 -2.02
C THR A 380 -31.05 -7.13 -2.78
N LEU A 381 -32.13 -7.90 -2.85
CA LEU A 381 -32.23 -9.10 -3.67
C LEU A 381 -32.75 -8.70 -5.06
N GLY A 382 -32.06 -9.17 -6.10
CA GLY A 382 -32.44 -9.02 -7.50
C GLY A 382 -32.43 -10.36 -8.21
N THR A 383 -32.96 -10.41 -9.43
CA THR A 383 -32.80 -11.58 -10.31
C THR A 383 -31.40 -11.59 -10.91
N GLN A 384 -30.89 -12.73 -11.36
CA GLN A 384 -29.59 -12.83 -12.06
C GLN A 384 -29.43 -11.90 -13.26
N ARG A 385 -30.54 -11.46 -13.90
CA ARG A 385 -30.49 -10.45 -14.98
C ARG A 385 -29.99 -9.07 -14.52
N MET A 386 -29.93 -8.84 -13.21
CA MET A 386 -29.49 -7.61 -12.58
C MET A 386 -28.07 -7.71 -12.02
N ASP A 387 -27.40 -8.87 -12.12
CA ASP A 387 -25.96 -8.97 -11.85
C ASP A 387 -25.24 -8.11 -12.89
N GLN A 388 -24.60 -7.04 -12.40
CA GLN A 388 -23.89 -6.06 -13.22
C GLN A 388 -22.48 -6.52 -13.55
#